data_AF-A0A9X5CRA7-F1
#
_entry.id   AF-A0A9X5CRA7-F1
#
_cell.length_a   1.000
_cell.length_b   1.000
_cell.length_c   1.000
_cell.angle_alpha   90.00
_cell.angle_beta   90.00
_cell.angle_gamma   90.00
#
_symmetry.space_group_name_H-M   'P 1'
#
loop_
_entity.id
_entity.type
_entity.pdbx_description
1 polymer ?
#
loop_
_entity_poly.entity_id
_entity_poly.type
_entity_poly.pdbx_seq_one_letter_code
_entity_poly.pdbx_strand_id
1 'polypeptide(L)'
;MRTRLTLARDGDALVARLAPSQAAAMYEALSHLAEQDYGDTELILLVGAGREAVEALVGRLAGRRTESFDLRLTIGELHMVHSALTAAPTLFLERGGLFAEEPFNIRLGFYRENFDALASALVEAAGQV
;
A
#
# COMPACT_ATOMS: atom_id res chain seq x y z
N MET A 1 1.14 -11.19 -9.85
CA MET A 1 0.21 -10.86 -8.73
C MET A 1 -1.21 -10.70 -9.26
N ARG A 2 -2.26 -11.10 -8.52
CA ARG A 2 -3.65 -10.78 -8.90
C ARG A 2 -3.92 -9.30 -8.60
N THR A 3 -4.31 -8.53 -9.60
CA THR A 3 -4.44 -7.06 -9.49
C THR A 3 -5.88 -6.62 -9.32
N ARG A 4 -6.87 -7.42 -9.75
CA ARG A 4 -8.30 -7.10 -9.52
C ARG A 4 -8.60 -7.02 -8.03
N LEU A 5 -9.21 -5.91 -7.64
CA LEU A 5 -9.65 -5.62 -6.29
C LEU A 5 -11.14 -5.31 -6.33
N THR A 6 -11.89 -5.79 -5.34
CA THR A 6 -13.31 -5.51 -5.19
C THR A 6 -13.50 -4.77 -3.89
N LEU A 7 -14.19 -3.64 -3.95
CA LEU A 7 -14.65 -2.88 -2.80
C LEU A 7 -16.16 -2.99 -2.68
N ALA A 8 -16.66 -3.07 -1.46
CA ALA A 8 -18.07 -2.95 -1.14
C ALA A 8 -18.25 -1.88 -0.06
N ARG A 9 -19.26 -1.03 -0.19
CA ARG A 9 -19.60 -0.05 0.85
C ARG A 9 -20.31 -0.75 2.01
N ASP A 10 -19.86 -0.48 3.23
CA ASP A 10 -20.53 -0.91 4.46
C ASP A 10 -20.53 0.24 5.47
N GLY A 11 -21.63 0.99 5.50
CA GLY A 11 -21.74 2.25 6.25
C GLY A 11 -20.70 3.27 5.75
N ASP A 12 -19.88 3.76 6.67
CA ASP A 12 -18.79 4.70 6.39
C ASP A 12 -17.48 4.00 5.99
N ALA A 13 -17.47 2.66 5.96
CA ALA A 13 -16.31 1.86 5.61
C ALA A 13 -16.42 1.25 4.20
N LEU A 14 -15.26 0.90 3.66
CA LEU A 14 -15.08 0.20 2.40
C LEU A 14 -14.43 -1.15 2.68
N VAL A 15 -15.13 -2.24 2.35
CA VAL A 15 -14.65 -3.60 2.59
C VAL A 15 -13.93 -4.09 1.33
N ALA A 16 -12.62 -4.31 1.47
CA ALA A 16 -11.77 -4.84 0.41
C ALA A 16 -11.58 -6.35 0.58
N ARG A 17 -11.89 -7.14 -0.47
CA ARG A 17 -11.54 -8.56 -0.53
C ARG A 17 -10.11 -8.70 -1.08
N LEU A 18 -9.15 -8.91 -0.19
CA LEU A 18 -7.73 -8.95 -0.54
C LEU A 18 -7.23 -10.39 -0.70
N ALA A 19 -6.51 -10.66 -1.78
CA ALA A 19 -5.66 -11.83 -1.90
C ALA A 19 -4.39 -11.65 -1.03
N PRO A 20 -3.74 -12.75 -0.58
CA PRO A 20 -2.53 -12.67 0.23
C PRO A 20 -1.44 -11.77 -0.35
N SER A 21 -1.19 -11.84 -1.66
CA SER A 21 -0.17 -11.03 -2.32
C SER A 21 -0.52 -9.53 -2.35
N GLN A 22 -1.81 -9.18 -2.41
CA GLN A 22 -2.24 -7.78 -2.39
C GLN A 22 -2.02 -7.20 -0.99
N ALA A 23 -2.45 -7.92 0.06
CA ALA A 23 -2.21 -7.51 1.44
C ALA A 23 -0.71 -7.41 1.75
N ALA A 24 0.10 -8.34 1.26
CA ALA A 24 1.55 -8.29 1.40
C ALA A 24 2.16 -7.07 0.70
N ALA A 25 1.76 -6.76 -0.54
CA ALA A 25 2.25 -5.56 -1.23
C ALA A 25 1.89 -4.26 -0.48
N MET A 26 0.66 -4.16 0.04
CA MET A 26 0.23 -3.02 0.86
C MET A 26 1.04 -2.92 2.16
N TYR A 27 1.25 -4.05 2.82
CA TYR A 27 2.06 -4.15 4.04
C TYR A 27 3.50 -3.71 3.79
N GLU A 28 4.17 -4.26 2.78
CA GLU A 28 5.57 -3.95 2.48
C GLU A 28 5.73 -2.48 2.09
N ALA A 29 4.81 -1.92 1.31
CA ALA A 29 4.84 -0.49 0.94
C ALA A 29 4.75 0.42 2.18
N LEU A 30 3.76 0.20 3.05
CA LEU A 30 3.56 1.02 4.25
C LEU A 30 4.68 0.81 5.28
N SER A 31 5.07 -0.44 5.52
CA SER A 31 6.12 -0.78 6.49
C SER A 31 7.46 -0.17 6.05
N HIS A 32 7.78 -0.24 4.76
CA HIS A 32 9.04 0.32 4.27
C HIS A 32 9.12 1.84 4.46
N LEU A 33 8.01 2.56 4.26
CA LEU A 33 7.93 4.00 4.55
C LEU A 33 7.99 4.28 6.05
N ALA A 34 7.34 3.48 6.89
CA ALA A 34 7.34 3.64 8.34
C ALA A 34 8.70 3.36 8.99
N GLU A 35 9.50 2.46 8.40
CA GLU A 35 10.86 2.14 8.83
C GLU A 35 11.88 3.24 8.50
N GLN A 36 11.55 4.16 7.58
CA GLN A 36 12.41 5.31 7.36
C GLN A 36 12.34 6.26 8.56
N ASP A 37 13.41 7.04 8.74
CA ASP A 37 13.51 8.08 9.77
C ASP A 37 12.71 9.34 9.39
N TYR A 38 11.46 9.14 8.98
CA TYR A 38 10.50 10.21 8.69
C TYR A 38 9.78 10.62 9.96
N GLY A 39 9.71 11.94 10.17
CA GLY A 39 8.78 12.54 11.12
C GLY A 39 7.34 12.49 10.62
N ASP A 40 6.42 12.94 11.47
CA ASP A 40 4.99 12.97 11.12
C ASP A 40 4.71 13.89 9.92
N THR A 41 5.45 14.97 9.76
CA THR A 41 5.23 15.91 8.65
C THR A 41 5.56 15.25 7.32
N GLU A 42 6.69 14.54 7.23
CA GLU A 42 7.09 13.81 6.04
C GLU A 42 6.11 12.67 5.73
N LEU A 43 5.67 11.91 6.74
CA LEU A 43 4.66 10.86 6.54
C LEU A 43 3.31 11.43 6.08
N ILE A 44 2.87 12.55 6.64
CA ILE A 44 1.65 13.23 6.19
C ILE A 44 1.77 13.65 4.72
N LEU A 45 2.93 14.14 4.28
CA LEU A 45 3.15 14.48 2.88
C LEU A 45 3.16 13.24 1.96
N LEU A 46 3.73 12.12 2.42
CA LEU A 46 3.86 10.91 1.63
C LEU A 46 2.55 10.12 1.52
N VAL A 47 1.82 9.98 2.63
CA VAL A 47 0.66 9.06 2.70
C VAL A 47 -0.61 9.69 3.27
N GLY A 48 -0.57 10.98 3.66
CA GLY A 48 -1.72 11.71 4.20
C GLY A 48 -2.01 11.43 5.67
N ALA A 49 -1.10 10.76 6.39
CA ALA A 49 -1.27 10.44 7.80
C ALA A 49 0.06 10.39 8.56
N GLY A 50 0.01 10.63 9.87
CA GLY A 50 1.17 10.53 10.76
C GLY A 50 1.50 9.09 11.16
N ARG A 51 2.59 8.91 11.90
CA ARG A 51 3.19 7.62 12.23
C ARG A 51 2.23 6.65 12.91
N GLU A 52 1.50 7.11 13.93
CA GLU A 52 0.58 6.26 14.69
C GLU A 52 -0.49 5.60 13.78
N ALA A 53 -1.07 6.37 12.86
CA ALA A 53 -2.08 5.87 11.94
C ALA A 53 -1.49 4.88 10.91
N VAL A 54 -0.26 5.15 10.42
CA VAL A 54 0.45 4.23 9.53
C VAL A 54 0.74 2.91 10.24
N GLU A 55 1.29 2.95 11.45
CA GLU A 55 1.60 1.77 12.25
C GLU A 55 0.34 0.96 12.59
N ALA A 56 -0.76 1.62 12.89
CA ALA A 56 -2.05 0.95 13.12
C ALA A 56 -2.52 0.17 11.88
N LEU A 57 -2.40 0.75 10.68
CA LEU A 57 -2.77 0.06 9.44
C LEU A 57 -1.81 -1.07 9.09
N VAL A 58 -0.50 -0.86 9.28
CA VAL A 58 0.53 -1.90 9.14
C VAL A 58 0.21 -3.09 10.04
N GLY A 59 -0.12 -2.86 11.31
CA GLY A 59 -0.47 -3.91 12.26
C GLY A 59 -1.69 -4.72 11.84
N ARG A 60 -2.66 -4.11 11.14
CA ARG A 60 -3.86 -4.79 10.63
C ARG A 60 -3.59 -5.61 9.35
N LEU A 61 -2.63 -5.17 8.55
CA LEU A 61 -2.17 -5.88 7.35
C LEU A 61 -1.18 -7.00 7.69
N ALA A 62 -0.53 -6.91 8.86
CA ALA A 62 0.46 -7.87 9.31
C ALA A 62 -0.10 -9.30 9.46
N GLY A 63 0.82 -10.26 9.35
CA GLY A 63 0.55 -11.68 9.53
C GLY A 63 0.52 -12.47 8.23
N ARG A 64 0.92 -13.75 8.32
CA ARG A 64 0.87 -14.65 7.17
C ARG A 64 -0.57 -15.04 6.87
N ARG A 65 -1.07 -14.61 5.71
CA ARG A 65 -2.38 -15.02 5.18
C ARG A 65 -2.16 -16.02 4.06
N THR A 66 -2.82 -17.16 4.12
CA THR A 66 -2.80 -18.17 3.05
C THR A 66 -4.02 -18.07 2.14
N GLU A 67 -5.06 -17.40 2.60
CA GLU A 67 -6.35 -17.25 1.92
C GLU A 67 -6.75 -15.80 1.79
N SER A 68 -7.66 -15.52 0.86
CA SER A 68 -8.24 -14.19 0.70
C SER A 68 -9.09 -13.82 1.92
N PHE A 69 -9.06 -12.56 2.33
CA PHE A 69 -9.78 -12.08 3.50
C PHE A 69 -10.36 -10.68 3.25
N ASP A 70 -11.27 -10.29 4.13
CA ASP A 70 -11.94 -8.98 4.06
C ASP A 70 -11.24 -8.01 5.00
N LEU A 71 -10.87 -6.85 4.48
CA LEU A 71 -10.30 -5.76 5.25
C LEU A 71 -11.21 -4.54 5.15
N ARG A 72 -11.68 -4.04 6.28
CA ARG A 72 -12.49 -2.81 6.35
C ARG A 72 -11.59 -1.60 6.34
N LEU A 73 -11.70 -0.71 5.37
CA LEU A 73 -10.86 0.47 5.26
C LEU A 73 -11.72 1.73 5.27
N THR A 74 -11.21 2.80 5.87
CA THR A 74 -11.76 4.14 5.59
C THR A 74 -11.24 4.65 4.24
N ILE A 75 -11.85 5.72 3.70
CA ILE A 75 -11.30 6.38 2.51
C ILE A 75 -9.88 6.93 2.74
N GLY A 76 -9.60 7.40 3.97
CA GLY A 76 -8.28 7.86 4.37
C GLY A 76 -7.25 6.73 4.38
N GLU A 77 -7.63 5.54 4.84
CA GLU A 77 -6.76 4.36 4.81
C GLU A 77 -6.53 3.84 3.38
N LEU A 78 -7.56 3.90 2.52
CA LEU A 78 -7.39 3.60 1.10
C LEU A 78 -6.45 4.58 0.40
N HIS A 79 -6.57 5.87 0.69
CA HIS A 79 -5.62 6.88 0.22
C HIS A 79 -4.21 6.56 0.73
N MET A 80 -4.06 6.24 2.02
CA MET A 80 -2.76 5.91 2.62
C MET A 80 -2.09 4.74 1.90
N VAL A 81 -2.83 3.67 1.62
CA VAL A 81 -2.32 2.52 0.87
C VAL A 81 -1.95 2.90 -0.56
N HIS A 82 -2.83 3.60 -1.27
CA HIS A 82 -2.57 4.04 -2.64
C HIS A 82 -1.29 4.88 -2.70
N SER A 83 -1.18 5.88 -1.84
CA SER A 83 -0.04 6.79 -1.80
C SER A 83 1.24 6.06 -1.41
N ALA A 84 1.18 5.10 -0.49
CA ALA A 84 2.33 4.25 -0.15
C ALA A 84 2.83 3.41 -1.33
N LEU A 85 1.91 2.79 -2.09
CA LEU A 85 2.25 2.02 -3.29
C LEU A 85 2.93 2.89 -4.36
N THR A 86 2.58 4.18 -4.45
CA THR A 86 3.22 5.10 -5.39
C THR A 86 4.49 5.76 -4.85
N ALA A 87 4.60 5.93 -3.54
CA ALA A 87 5.71 6.63 -2.90
C ALA A 87 6.90 5.70 -2.62
N ALA A 88 6.67 4.46 -2.18
CA ALA A 88 7.75 3.53 -1.85
C ALA A 88 8.74 3.30 -3.02
N PRO A 89 8.32 3.15 -4.29
CA PRO A 89 9.25 3.04 -5.41
C PRO A 89 10.20 4.24 -5.57
N THR A 90 9.81 5.44 -5.11
CA THR A 90 10.65 6.64 -5.25
C THR A 90 11.92 6.58 -4.40
N LEU A 91 11.96 5.71 -3.37
CA LEU A 91 13.14 5.47 -2.54
C LEU A 91 14.21 4.62 -3.22
N PHE A 92 13.89 4.05 -4.39
CA PHE A 92 14.78 3.20 -5.18
C PHE A 92 15.25 3.90 -6.46
N LEU A 93 15.19 5.23 -6.49
CA LEU A 93 15.74 6.03 -7.57
C LEU A 93 17.23 6.28 -7.32
N GLU A 94 18.05 5.97 -8.32
CA GLU A 94 19.49 6.25 -8.29
C GLU A 94 19.78 7.71 -8.63
N ARG A 95 21.04 8.12 -8.45
CA ARG A 95 21.54 9.42 -8.93
C ARG A 95 21.34 9.50 -10.44
N GLY A 96 20.40 10.34 -10.88
CA GLY A 96 19.99 10.44 -12.29
C GLY A 96 18.53 10.08 -12.54
N GLY A 97 17.79 9.64 -11.51
CA GLY A 97 16.35 9.37 -11.59
C GLY A 97 15.98 8.03 -12.23
N LEU A 98 16.96 7.17 -12.48
CA LEU A 98 16.73 5.80 -12.95
C LEU A 98 16.25 4.94 -11.78
N PHE A 99 15.26 4.09 -12.04
CA PHE A 99 14.70 3.18 -11.06
C PHE A 99 15.51 1.89 -10.97
N ALA A 100 15.94 1.54 -9.76
CA ALA A 100 16.69 0.32 -9.48
C ALA A 100 15.72 -0.84 -9.13
N GLU A 101 15.27 -1.57 -10.16
CA GLU A 101 14.30 -2.67 -10.01
C GLU A 101 14.80 -3.81 -9.12
N GLU A 102 16.07 -4.21 -9.25
CA GLU A 102 16.61 -5.33 -8.47
C GLU A 102 16.65 -5.03 -6.97
N PRO A 103 17.18 -3.89 -6.49
CA PRO A 103 17.06 -3.50 -5.08
C PRO A 103 15.62 -3.41 -4.57
N PHE A 104 14.70 -2.86 -5.39
CA PHE A 104 13.28 -2.80 -5.04
C PHE A 104 12.69 -4.20 -4.84
N ASN A 105 12.94 -5.10 -5.79
CA ASN A 105 12.44 -6.47 -5.74
C ASN A 105 13.04 -7.27 -4.57
N ILE A 106 14.34 -7.13 -4.32
CA ILE A 106 15.00 -7.77 -3.18
C ILE A 106 14.42 -7.26 -1.86
N ARG A 107 14.18 -5.95 -1.73
CA ARG A 107 13.72 -5.35 -0.46
C ARG A 107 12.25 -5.60 -0.19
N LEU A 108 11.38 -5.47 -1.19
CA LEU A 108 9.93 -5.50 -1.02
C LEU A 108 9.28 -6.80 -1.52
N GLY A 109 10.02 -7.65 -2.25
CA GLY A 109 9.52 -8.93 -2.77
C GLY A 109 8.56 -8.82 -3.96
N PHE A 110 8.44 -7.64 -4.56
CA PHE A 110 7.55 -7.38 -5.70
C PHE A 110 8.27 -6.63 -6.81
N TYR A 111 7.76 -6.70 -8.04
CA TYR A 111 8.19 -5.80 -9.11
C TYR A 111 7.42 -4.49 -9.03
N ARG A 112 8.00 -3.40 -9.54
CA ARG A 112 7.33 -2.08 -9.56
C ARG A 112 5.96 -2.15 -10.23
N GLU A 113 5.87 -2.89 -11.33
CA GLU A 113 4.61 -3.10 -12.06
C GLU A 113 3.50 -3.69 -11.17
N ASN A 114 3.84 -4.46 -10.14
CA ASN A 114 2.85 -4.98 -9.20
C ASN A 114 2.28 -3.86 -8.33
N PHE A 115 3.09 -2.91 -7.89
CA PHE A 115 2.64 -1.76 -7.10
C PHE A 115 1.77 -0.84 -7.95
N ASP A 116 2.24 -0.48 -9.14
CA ASP A 116 1.51 0.38 -10.07
C ASP A 116 0.14 -0.21 -10.42
N ALA A 117 0.09 -1.51 -10.73
CA ALA A 117 -1.17 -2.18 -11.06
C ALA A 117 -2.12 -2.29 -9.86
N LEU A 118 -1.61 -2.45 -8.64
CA LEU A 118 -2.46 -2.47 -7.44
C LEU A 118 -2.98 -1.08 -7.09
N ALA A 119 -2.16 -0.03 -7.23
CA ALA A 119 -2.57 1.35 -7.05
C ALA A 119 -3.69 1.73 -8.04
N SER A 120 -3.53 1.39 -9.33
CA SER A 120 -4.58 1.59 -10.35
C SER A 120 -5.87 0.85 -9.97
N ALA A 121 -5.76 -0.42 -9.58
CA ALA A 121 -6.93 -1.23 -9.22
C ALA A 121 -7.67 -0.70 -7.98
N LEU A 122 -6.98 -0.07 -7.03
CA LEU A 122 -7.63 0.58 -5.88
C LEU A 122 -8.50 1.76 -6.31
N VAL A 123 -7.99 2.62 -7.20
CA VAL A 123 -8.73 3.78 -7.72
C VAL A 123 -9.91 3.34 -8.57
N GLU A 124 -9.69 2.36 -9.46
CA GLU A 124 -10.76 1.78 -10.29
C GLU A 124 -11.86 1.17 -9.43
N ALA A 125 -11.50 0.39 -8.41
CA ALA A 125 -12.48 -0.20 -7.50
C ALA A 125 -13.23 0.86 -6.70
N ALA A 126 -12.55 1.92 -6.24
CA ALA A 126 -13.20 3.01 -5.51
C ALA A 126 -14.20 3.79 -6.37
N GLY A 127 -13.94 3.95 -7.68
CA GLY A 127 -14.85 4.58 -8.63
C GLY A 127 -16.12 3.78 -8.94
N GLN A 128 -16.23 2.54 -8.45
CA GLN A 128 -17.35 1.62 -8.69
C GLN A 128 -18.25 1.44 -7.46
N VAL A 129 -18.01 2.16 -6.34
CA VAL A 129 -18.68 1.95 -5.03
C VAL A 129 -19.48 3.15 -4.52
#